data_AF-A0A3M2CQY4-F1
#
_entry.id   AF-A0A3M2CQY4-F1
#
_cell.length_a   1.000
_cell.length_b   1.000
_cell.length_c   1.000
_cell.angle_alpha   90.00
_cell.angle_beta   90.00
_cell.angle_gamma   90.00
#
_symmetry.space_group_name_H-M   'P 1'
#
loop_
_entity.id
_entity.type
_entity.pdbx_description
1 polymer ?
#
loop_
_entity_poly.entity_id
_entity_poly.type
_entity_poly.pdbx_seq_one_letter_code
_entity_poly.pdbx_strand_id
1 'polypeptide(L)'
;MSARTHPSSRVAPGAAVLWASAIVLAGLILTSAASRLGPGAAQAGLVWEKGDMTVLTAGAGNNEDVLLVLDTRAGKVLVYGIANGQTLEHRGNFDVATLFQPARPGPRRR
;
A
#
# COMPACT_ATOMS: atom_id res chain seq x y z
N MET A 1 -30.68 55.42 -28.49
CA MET A 1 -30.37 54.63 -27.27
C MET A 1 -30.96 53.24 -27.44
N SER A 2 -30.17 52.25 -27.88
CA SER A 2 -30.62 50.86 -28.03
C SER A 2 -30.25 50.05 -26.80
N ALA A 3 -31.26 49.53 -26.10
CA ALA A 3 -31.09 48.64 -24.97
C ALA A 3 -30.68 47.24 -25.46
N ARG A 4 -29.47 46.80 -25.08
CA ARG A 4 -28.98 45.44 -25.32
C ARG A 4 -29.59 44.52 -24.26
N THR A 5 -30.59 43.73 -24.62
CA THR A 5 -31.11 42.67 -23.75
C THR A 5 -30.16 41.48 -23.77
N HIS A 6 -29.49 41.22 -22.65
CA HIS A 6 -28.67 40.01 -22.48
C HIS A 6 -29.56 38.78 -22.40
N PRO A 7 -29.35 37.75 -23.24
CA PRO A 7 -30.09 36.49 -23.13
C PRO A 7 -29.72 35.81 -21.82
N SER A 8 -30.71 35.67 -20.93
CA SER A 8 -30.57 34.85 -19.73
C SER A 8 -30.36 33.39 -20.14
N SER A 9 -29.15 32.89 -19.92
CA SER A 9 -28.80 31.48 -20.09
C SER A 9 -29.60 30.64 -19.10
N ARG A 10 -30.68 30.01 -19.57
CA ARG A 10 -31.41 29.02 -18.77
C ARG A 10 -30.62 27.73 -18.83
N VAL A 11 -29.95 27.40 -17.73
CA VAL A 11 -29.30 26.10 -17.56
C VAL A 11 -30.39 25.03 -17.64
N ALA A 12 -30.29 24.15 -18.65
CA ALA A 12 -31.24 23.06 -18.81
C ALA A 12 -31.19 22.18 -17.56
N PRO A 13 -32.34 21.80 -16.96
CA PRO A 13 -32.36 21.00 -15.73
C PRO A 13 -31.63 19.66 -15.86
N GLY A 14 -31.50 19.12 -17.08
CA GLY A 14 -30.68 17.93 -17.36
C GLY A 14 -29.17 18.15 -17.17
N ALA A 15 -28.66 19.38 -17.38
CA ALA A 15 -27.25 19.69 -17.16
C ALA A 15 -26.88 19.60 -15.68
N ALA A 16 -27.78 20.00 -14.77
CA ALA A 16 -27.52 19.95 -13.32
C ALA A 16 -27.32 18.51 -12.82
N VAL A 17 -28.11 17.56 -13.33
CA VAL A 17 -28.01 16.13 -12.96
C VAL A 17 -26.68 15.53 -13.44
N LEU A 18 -26.24 15.87 -14.65
CA LEU A 18 -24.95 15.42 -15.19
C LEU A 18 -23.79 15.93 -14.33
N TRP A 19 -23.80 17.21 -13.97
CA TRP A 19 -22.77 17.79 -13.10
C TRP A 19 -22.72 17.13 -11.72
N ALA A 20 -23.88 16.86 -11.11
CA ALA A 20 -23.94 16.16 -9.83
C ALA A 20 -23.28 14.77 -9.93
N SER A 21 -23.58 14.00 -10.98
CA SER A 21 -22.98 12.68 -11.18
C SER A 21 -21.46 12.73 -11.42
N ALA A 22 -20.98 13.74 -12.16
CA ALA A 22 -19.56 13.92 -12.43
C ALA A 22 -18.76 14.24 -11.16
N ILE A 23 -19.32 15.05 -10.27
CA ILE A 23 -18.70 15.39 -8.98
C ILE A 23 -18.60 14.14 -8.09
N VAL A 24 -19.65 13.34 -8.03
CA VAL A 24 -19.65 12.09 -7.25
C VAL A 24 -18.61 11.10 -7.78
N LEU A 25 -18.54 10.92 -9.09
CA LEU A 25 -17.52 10.06 -9.72
C LEU A 25 -16.10 10.57 -9.46
N ALA A 26 -15.87 11.89 -9.59
CA ALA A 26 -14.57 12.48 -9.29
C ALA A 26 -14.18 12.27 -7.81
N GLY A 27 -15.13 12.42 -6.88
CA GLY A 27 -14.90 12.16 -5.46
C GLY A 27 -14.52 10.70 -5.17
N LEU A 28 -15.18 9.73 -5.81
CA LEU A 28 -14.86 8.31 -5.71
C LEU A 28 -13.47 7.98 -6.26
N ILE A 29 -13.09 8.58 -7.39
CA ILE A 29 -11.76 8.40 -7.99
C ILE A 29 -10.68 8.97 -7.07
N LEU A 30 -10.90 10.17 -6.50
CA LEU A 30 -9.94 10.80 -5.60
C LEU A 30 -9.76 10.03 -4.29
N THR A 31 -10.84 9.52 -3.69
CA THR A 31 -10.75 8.68 -2.49
C THR A 31 -10.03 7.36 -2.77
N SER A 32 -10.32 6.73 -3.92
CA SER A 32 -9.63 5.53 -4.36
C SER A 32 -8.13 5.78 -4.62
N ALA A 33 -7.78 6.89 -5.25
CA ALA A 33 -6.39 7.27 -5.51
C ALA A 33 -5.64 7.64 -4.21
N ALA A 34 -6.29 8.39 -3.31
CA ALA A 34 -5.70 8.78 -2.03
C ALA A 34 -5.36 7.56 -1.16
N SER A 35 -6.22 6.54 -1.15
CA SER A 35 -5.95 5.28 -0.44
C SER A 35 -4.73 4.51 -0.98
N ARG A 36 -4.37 4.73 -2.25
CA ARG A 36 -3.21 4.09 -2.90
C ARG A 36 -1.92 4.92 -2.80
N LEU A 37 -2.02 6.22 -2.52
CA LEU A 37 -0.90 7.17 -2.49
C LEU A 37 -0.34 7.44 -1.09
N GLY A 38 -0.97 6.94 -0.03
CA GLY A 38 -0.38 6.97 1.32
C GLY A 38 0.83 6.03 1.42
N PRO A 39 1.76 6.24 2.38
CA PRO A 39 2.79 5.26 2.69
C PRO A 39 2.10 3.95 3.05
N GLY A 40 2.10 3.01 2.10
CA GLY A 40 1.38 1.75 2.23
C GLY A 40 1.83 1.06 3.51
N ALA A 41 0.91 0.84 4.44
CA ALA A 41 1.15 -0.10 5.52
C ALA A 41 1.64 -1.40 4.86
N ALA A 42 2.74 -1.98 5.36
CA ALA A 42 3.29 -3.22 4.82
C ALA A 42 2.17 -4.26 4.74
N GLN A 43 1.71 -4.53 3.52
CA GLN A 43 0.56 -5.38 3.29
C GLN A 43 1.11 -6.79 3.03
N ALA A 44 0.91 -7.67 4.00
CA ALA A 44 1.21 -9.08 3.82
C ALA A 44 0.22 -9.65 2.79
N GLY A 45 0.75 -10.20 1.70
CA GLY A 45 -0.01 -10.80 0.63
C GLY A 45 -0.27 -12.28 0.92
N LEU A 46 0.34 -13.15 0.11
CA LEU A 46 0.16 -14.59 0.18
C LEU A 46 1.05 -15.19 1.27
N VAL A 47 0.45 -16.04 2.10
CA VAL A 47 1.15 -16.88 3.08
C VAL A 47 0.97 -18.33 2.66
N TRP A 48 2.08 -19.06 2.62
CA TRP A 48 2.10 -20.48 2.32
C TRP A 48 2.94 -21.22 3.34
N GLU A 49 2.47 -22.37 3.79
CA GLU A 49 3.12 -23.18 4.81
C GLU A 49 3.34 -24.60 4.27
N LYS A 50 4.54 -25.14 4.47
CA LYS A 50 4.88 -26.52 4.16
C LYS A 50 5.89 -27.08 5.14
N GLY A 51 5.42 -27.94 6.04
CA GLY A 51 6.24 -28.50 7.10
C GLY A 51 6.74 -27.40 8.03
N ASP A 52 8.06 -27.33 8.26
CA ASP A 52 8.68 -26.34 9.15
C ASP A 52 8.99 -25.00 8.46
N MET A 53 8.48 -24.79 7.24
CA MET A 53 8.74 -23.58 6.45
C MET A 53 7.46 -22.79 6.22
N THR A 54 7.50 -21.50 6.53
CA THR A 54 6.44 -20.53 6.20
C THR A 54 7.02 -19.51 5.24
N VAL A 55 6.38 -19.34 4.10
CA VAL A 55 6.76 -18.38 3.07
C VAL A 55 5.69 -17.30 3.02
N LEU A 56 6.08 -16.04 3.05
CA LEU A 56 5.18 -14.91 2.99
C LEU A 56 5.73 -13.82 2.08
N THR A 57 4.87 -13.28 1.23
CA THR A 57 5.21 -12.14 0.37
C THR A 57 4.65 -10.86 0.99
N ALA A 58 5.46 -9.82 1.06
CA ALA A 58 5.04 -8.51 1.56
C ALA A 58 5.58 -7.40 0.66
N GLY A 59 4.81 -6.32 0.51
CA GLY A 59 5.31 -5.11 -0.14
C GLY A 59 6.22 -4.31 0.81
N ALA A 60 7.45 -4.01 0.40
CA ALA A 60 8.38 -3.14 1.13
C ALA A 60 8.20 -1.64 0.84
N GLY A 61 7.22 -1.29 0.01
CA GLY A 61 7.07 0.07 -0.53
C GLY A 61 7.92 0.27 -1.79
N ASN A 62 7.79 1.44 -2.43
CA ASN A 62 8.52 1.78 -3.67
C ASN A 62 8.41 0.75 -4.81
N ASN A 63 7.27 0.04 -4.94
CA ASN A 63 7.07 -1.07 -5.88
C ASN A 63 8.08 -2.24 -5.70
N GLU A 64 8.66 -2.39 -4.51
CA GLU A 64 9.48 -3.56 -4.18
C GLU A 64 8.66 -4.59 -3.42
N ASP A 65 8.68 -5.83 -3.92
CA ASP A 65 8.12 -6.99 -3.21
C ASP A 65 9.26 -7.77 -2.56
N VAL A 66 8.99 -8.26 -1.35
CA VAL A 66 9.92 -9.07 -0.57
C VAL A 66 9.28 -10.41 -0.26
N LEU A 67 10.04 -11.48 -0.46
CA LEU A 67 9.71 -12.84 -0.05
C LEU A 67 10.46 -13.12 1.25
N LEU A 68 9.71 -13.36 2.31
CA LEU A 68 10.21 -13.77 3.61
C LEU A 68 9.99 -15.28 3.75
N VAL A 69 11.04 -15.99 4.15
CA VAL A 69 11.00 -17.43 4.43
C VAL A 69 11.38 -17.63 5.88
N LEU A 70 10.41 -18.05 6.68
CA LEU A 70 10.59 -18.46 8.06
C LEU A 70 10.88 -19.96 8.07
N ASP A 71 12.09 -20.31 8.52
CA ASP A 71 12.49 -21.69 8.79
C ASP A 71 12.44 -21.91 10.31
N THR A 72 11.37 -22.57 10.76
CA THR A 72 11.11 -22.84 12.17
C THR A 72 12.14 -23.81 12.75
N ARG A 73 12.67 -24.73 11.93
CA ARG A 73 13.66 -25.71 12.36
C ARG A 73 15.02 -25.06 12.60
N ALA A 74 15.42 -24.15 11.73
CA ALA A 74 16.68 -23.42 11.88
C ALA A 74 16.56 -22.19 12.81
N GLY A 75 15.34 -21.75 13.12
CA GLY A 75 15.09 -20.52 13.88
C GLY A 75 15.52 -19.28 13.12
N LYS A 76 15.36 -19.26 11.78
CA LYS A 76 15.85 -18.19 10.91
C LYS A 76 14.76 -17.61 10.03
N VAL A 77 14.90 -16.32 9.75
CA VAL A 77 14.16 -15.61 8.71
C VAL A 77 15.13 -15.31 7.57
N LEU A 78 14.83 -15.77 6.37
CA LEU A 78 15.51 -15.37 5.15
C LEU A 78 14.68 -14.32 4.43
N VAL A 79 15.35 -13.31 3.90
CA VAL A 79 14.70 -12.20 3.18
C VAL A 79 15.24 -12.17 1.76
N TYR A 80 14.33 -12.23 0.78
CA TYR A 80 14.64 -12.12 -0.64
C TYR A 80 13.87 -10.96 -1.27
N GLY A 81 14.54 -10.09 -2.02
CA GLY A 81 13.88 -9.12 -2.87
C GLY A 81 13.44 -9.78 -4.18
N ILE A 82 12.29 -9.36 -4.72
CA ILE A 82 11.78 -9.83 -6.01
C ILE A 82 12.09 -8.75 -7.05
N ALA A 83 13.11 -8.96 -7.88
CA ALA A 83 13.46 -8.09 -8.99
C ALA A 83 12.74 -8.53 -10.27
N ASN A 84 12.06 -7.59 -10.94
CA ASN A 84 11.34 -7.80 -12.20
C ASN A 84 10.28 -8.93 -12.14
N GLY A 85 9.79 -9.28 -10.96
CA GLY A 85 8.79 -10.33 -10.76
C GLY A 85 9.29 -11.77 -11.00
N GLN A 86 10.58 -11.98 -11.26
CA GLN A 86 11.12 -13.29 -11.65
C GLN A 86 12.43 -13.66 -10.96
N THR A 87 13.21 -12.67 -10.55
CA THR A 87 14.52 -12.90 -9.93
C THR A 87 14.41 -12.72 -8.43
N LEU A 88 14.86 -13.72 -7.66
CA LEU A 88 14.99 -13.62 -6.22
C LEU A 88 16.41 -13.22 -5.86
N GLU A 89 16.56 -12.07 -5.20
CA GLU A 89 17.82 -11.57 -4.68
C GLU A 89 17.87 -11.73 -3.17
N HIS A 90 18.78 -12.55 -2.66
CA HIS A 90 18.95 -12.70 -1.21
C HIS A 90 19.44 -11.39 -0.58
N ARG A 91 18.63 -10.84 0.32
CA ARG A 91 18.94 -9.59 1.05
C ARG A 91 19.63 -9.86 2.37
N GLY A 92 19.32 -10.96 3.03
CA GLY A 92 19.92 -11.30 4.31
C GLY A 92 19.23 -12.43 5.05
N ASN A 93 19.88 -12.89 6.11
CA ASN A 93 19.38 -13.89 7.03
C ASN A 93 19.41 -13.35 8.47
N PHE A 94 18.35 -13.61 9.21
CA PHE A 94 18.19 -13.11 10.56
C PHE A 94 17.82 -14.26 11.49
N ASP A 95 18.40 -14.26 12.69
CA ASP A 95 18.01 -15.18 13.74
C ASP A 95 16.73 -14.67 14.40
N VAL A 96 15.70 -15.51 14.46
CA VAL A 96 14.40 -15.17 15.04
C VAL A 96 14.56 -14.70 16.50
N ALA A 97 15.44 -15.33 17.27
CA ALA A 97 15.67 -14.95 18.65
C ALA A 97 16.24 -13.53 18.77
N THR A 98 17.04 -13.09 17.79
CA THR A 98 17.60 -11.74 17.79
C THR A 98 16.59 -10.68 17.34
N LEU A 99 15.71 -11.01 16.38
CA LEU A 99 14.67 -10.09 15.89
C LEU A 99 13.66 -9.70 16.97
N PHE A 100 13.38 -10.62 17.90
CA PHE A 100 12.42 -10.42 18.98
C PHE A 100 13.07 -10.09 20.33
N GLN A 101 14.39 -9.93 20.42
CA GLN A 101 14.99 -9.26 21.57
C GLN A 101 14.53 -7.80 21.50
N PRO A 102 13.52 -7.39 22.28
CA PRO A 102 13.04 -6.02 22.20
C PRO A 102 14.23 -5.12 22.51
N ALA A 103 14.27 -3.95 21.88
CA ALA A 103 15.04 -2.83 22.41
C ALA A 103 14.58 -2.62 23.85
N ARG A 104 15.23 -3.30 24.81
CA ARG A 104 14.94 -3.13 26.22
C ARG A 104 15.05 -1.63 26.43
N PRO A 105 13.97 -0.95 26.87
CA PRO A 105 14.03 0.48 27.05
C PRO A 105 15.23 0.78 27.94
N GLY A 106 16.23 1.43 27.37
CA GLY A 106 17.46 1.76 28.07
C GLY A 106 17.10 2.55 29.33
N PRO A 107 17.89 2.45 30.40
CA PRO A 107 17.60 3.14 31.66
C PRO A 107 17.33 4.62 31.36
N ARG A 108 16.09 5.07 31.64
CA ARG A 108 15.70 6.48 31.56
C ARG A 108 16.64 7.24 32.48
N ARG A 109 17.61 7.98 31.92
CA ARG A 109 18.40 8.94 32.69
C ARG A 109 17.44 9.99 33.25
N ARG A 110 17.33 10.01 34.58
CA ARG A 110 16.68 11.09 35.34
C ARG A 110 17.73 12.11 35.72
#